data_AF-A0A563C7K0-F1
#
_entry.id   AF-A0A563C7K0-F1
#
_cell.length_a   1.000
_cell.length_b   1.000
_cell.length_c   1.000
_cell.angle_alpha   90.00
_cell.angle_beta   90.00
_cell.angle_gamma   90.00
#
_symmetry.space_group_name_H-M   'P 1'
#
loop_
_entity.id
_entity.type
_entity.pdbx_description
1 polymer ?
#
loop_
_entity_poly.entity_id
_entity_poly.type
_entity_poly.pdbx_seq_one_letter_code
_entity_poly.pdbx_strand_id
1 'polypeptide(L)'
;MKKSSDDVAIQVNNLTKTFKIPLEPTNRLKSRVTGIFKRNKGYRKFTPLKDISLEIKKGEFFGIVGRNGSGKSTLLKSIAGIYTPNSGSVKVNGSLVPFIELGVGFNPELSG
;
A
#
# COMPACT_ATOMS: atom_id res chain seq x y z
N MET A 1 26.57 -18.69 -17.30
CA MET A 1 26.33 -17.87 -16.08
C MET A 1 24.99 -17.17 -16.17
N LYS A 2 23.92 -17.76 -15.60
CA LYS A 2 22.60 -17.16 -15.37
C LYS A 2 22.05 -17.83 -14.11
N LYS A 3 22.17 -17.23 -12.92
CA LYS A 3 21.67 -17.87 -11.69
C LYS A 3 21.44 -16.95 -10.47
N SER A 4 21.19 -15.65 -10.67
CA SER A 4 20.86 -14.75 -9.55
C SER A 4 19.38 -14.34 -9.52
N SER A 5 18.78 -14.03 -10.68
CA SER A 5 17.42 -13.51 -10.77
C SER A 5 16.30 -14.56 -10.65
N ASP A 6 16.59 -15.85 -10.88
CA ASP A 6 15.57 -16.92 -10.81
C ASP A 6 15.22 -17.32 -9.36
N ASP A 7 16.05 -16.93 -8.39
CA ASP A 7 15.86 -17.27 -6.97
C ASP A 7 15.06 -16.22 -6.20
N VAL A 8 14.91 -15.01 -6.76
CA VAL A 8 14.14 -13.93 -6.13
C VAL A 8 12.65 -14.21 -6.31
N ALA A 9 11.90 -14.32 -5.22
CA ALA A 9 10.45 -14.48 -5.23
C ALA A 9 9.73 -13.11 -5.31
N ILE A 10 10.22 -12.13 -4.56
CA ILE A 10 9.67 -10.77 -4.51
C ILE A 10 10.81 -9.77 -4.58
N GLN A 11 10.73 -8.82 -5.50
CA GLN A 11 11.68 -7.72 -5.64
C GLN A 11 10.93 -6.38 -5.53
N VAL A 12 11.39 -5.53 -4.62
CA VAL A 12 10.87 -4.17 -4.44
C VAL A 12 12.01 -3.20 -4.70
N ASN A 13 11.81 -2.25 -5.61
CA ASN A 13 12.83 -1.26 -5.98
C ASN A 13 12.30 0.16 -5.76
N ASN A 14 12.96 0.91 -4.87
CA ASN A 14 12.74 2.33 -4.60
C ASN A 14 11.27 2.71 -4.36
N LEU A 15 10.53 1.83 -3.68
CA LEU A 15 9.10 1.93 -3.52
C LEU A 15 8.74 3.08 -2.58
N THR A 16 7.98 4.04 -3.10
CA THR A 16 7.44 5.16 -2.33
C THR A 16 5.93 5.18 -2.43
N LYS A 17 5.26 5.36 -1.29
CA LYS A 17 3.80 5.53 -1.21
C LYS A 17 3.45 6.68 -0.27
N THR A 18 2.64 7.60 -0.79
CA THR A 18 2.10 8.78 -0.12
C THR A 18 0.58 8.78 -0.24
N PHE A 19 -0.07 9.10 0.87
CA PHE A 19 -1.50 9.34 0.97
C PHE A 19 -1.79 10.82 1.17
N LYS A 20 -2.92 11.29 0.64
CA LYS A 20 -3.44 12.64 0.91
C LYS A 20 -4.52 12.51 1.99
N ILE A 21 -4.29 13.12 3.14
CA ILE A 21 -5.22 13.13 4.28
C ILE A 21 -5.92 14.50 4.28
N PRO A 22 -7.26 14.55 4.16
CA PRO A 22 -8.02 15.80 4.27
C PRO A 22 -7.82 16.46 5.64
N LEU A 23 -7.64 17.79 5.68
CA LEU A 23 -7.43 18.53 6.93
C LEU A 23 -8.73 18.83 7.70
N GLU A 24 -9.88 18.85 7.03
CA GLU A 24 -11.19 19.09 7.66
C GLU A 24 -12.16 17.93 7.35
N PRO A 25 -12.78 17.32 8.36
CA PRO A 25 -13.96 16.49 8.16
C PRO A 25 -15.11 17.43 7.78
N THR A 26 -15.41 17.52 6.48
CA THR A 26 -16.42 18.48 6.02
C THR A 26 -17.81 18.08 6.54
N ASN A 27 -18.40 18.90 7.40
CA ASN A 27 -19.84 19.03 7.49
C ASN A 27 -20.34 19.46 6.10
N ARG A 28 -20.78 18.48 5.29
CA ARG A 28 -21.06 18.58 3.85
C ARG A 28 -22.01 19.71 3.47
N LEU A 29 -22.91 20.13 4.37
CA LEU A 29 -23.89 21.20 4.12
C LEU A 29 -23.26 22.60 4.07
N LYS A 30 -22.44 22.98 5.06
CA LYS A 30 -21.83 24.33 5.11
C LYS A 30 -20.82 24.55 3.97
N SER A 31 -20.19 23.46 3.52
CA SER A 31 -19.18 23.48 2.45
C SER A 31 -19.70 23.93 1.08
N ARG A 32 -20.98 23.74 0.77
CA ARG A 32 -21.56 24.15 -0.53
C ARG A 32 -21.81 25.66 -0.60
N VAL A 33 -22.16 26.28 0.53
CA VAL A 33 -22.48 27.72 0.60
C VAL A 33 -21.21 28.57 0.61
N THR A 34 -20.14 28.12 1.27
CA THR A 34 -18.86 28.85 1.31
C THR A 34 -17.85 28.39 0.24
N GLY A 35 -18.22 27.43 -0.61
CA GLY A 35 -17.30 26.73 -1.52
C GLY A 35 -16.69 27.58 -2.62
N ILE A 36 -17.33 28.69 -2.99
CA ILE A 36 -16.83 29.64 -4.00
C ILE A 36 -15.74 30.56 -3.41
N PHE A 37 -15.79 30.85 -2.11
CA PHE A 37 -14.90 31.81 -1.45
C PHE A 37 -13.68 31.18 -0.75
N LYS A 38 -13.72 29.90 -0.37
CA LYS A 38 -12.59 29.21 0.28
C LYS A 38 -11.97 28.13 -0.62
N ARG A 39 -11.20 28.56 -1.62
CA ARG A 39 -10.43 27.69 -2.55
C ARG A 39 -9.26 26.92 -1.94
N ASN A 40 -9.01 27.02 -0.63
CA ASN A 40 -7.84 26.42 0.03
C ASN A 40 -8.22 25.42 1.14
N LYS A 41 -9.08 24.44 0.83
CA LYS A 41 -9.20 23.26 1.71
C LYS A 41 -8.00 22.35 1.46
N GLY A 42 -6.95 22.54 2.25
CA GLY A 42 -5.69 21.84 2.12
C GLY A 42 -5.80 20.34 2.44
N TYR A 43 -4.84 19.58 1.94
CA TYR A 43 -4.58 18.19 2.35
C TYR A 43 -3.19 18.11 2.97
N ARG A 44 -3.03 17.25 3.98
CA ARG A 44 -1.71 16.85 4.45
C ARG A 44 -1.24 15.62 3.68
N LYS A 45 0.00 15.63 3.21
CA LYS A 45 0.65 14.43 2.66
C LYS A 45 1.19 13.58 3.80
N PHE A 46 0.94 12.27 3.78
CA PHE A 46 1.53 11.30 4.68
C PHE A 46 2.23 10.22 3.87
N THR A 47 3.54 10.06 4.06
CA THR A 47 4.37 9.14 3.28
C THR A 47 4.86 8.00 4.17
N PRO A 48 4.08 6.92 4.34
CA PRO A 48 4.47 5.78 5.17
C PRO A 48 5.59 4.95 4.55
N LEU A 49 5.77 4.95 3.23
CA LEU A 49 6.85 4.24 2.54
C LEU A 49 7.65 5.26 1.74
N LYS A 50 8.95 5.32 2.00
CA LYS A 50 9.85 6.23 1.30
C LYS A 50 11.09 5.43 0.89
N ASP A 51 11.28 5.29 -0.41
CA ASP A 51 12.46 4.68 -1.02
C ASP A 51 12.81 3.29 -0.45
N ILE A 52 11.81 2.42 -0.35
CA ILE A 52 12.00 1.07 0.17
C ILE A 52 12.49 0.15 -0.94
N SER A 53 13.64 -0.49 -0.74
CA SER A 53 14.16 -1.54 -1.61
C SER A 53 14.43 -2.80 -0.80
N LEU A 54 13.93 -3.95 -1.25
CA LEU A 54 14.17 -5.25 -0.63
C LEU A 54 13.99 -6.38 -1.64
N GLU A 55 14.65 -7.50 -1.37
CA GLU A 55 14.50 -8.74 -2.12
C GLU A 55 14.18 -9.87 -1.14
N ILE A 56 13.24 -10.72 -1.51
CA ILE A 56 12.87 -11.93 -0.75
C ILE A 56 13.08 -13.10 -1.69
N LYS A 57 13.90 -14.07 -1.27
CA LYS A 57 14.24 -15.26 -2.04
C LYS A 57 13.21 -16.37 -1.85
N LYS A 58 13.20 -17.33 -2.77
CA LYS A 58 12.37 -18.53 -2.65
C LYS A 58 12.76 -19.33 -1.41
N GLY A 59 11.78 -19.75 -0.63
CA GLY A 59 11.99 -20.49 0.62
C GLY A 59 12.45 -19.63 1.80
N GLU A 60 12.62 -18.32 1.62
CA GLU A 60 12.98 -17.40 2.70
C GLU A 60 11.77 -17.04 3.55
N PHE A 61 11.94 -17.09 4.88
CA PHE A 61 10.97 -16.52 5.81
C PHE A 61 11.35 -15.08 6.13
N PHE A 62 10.51 -14.13 5.72
CA PHE A 62 10.76 -12.70 5.88
C PHE A 62 9.75 -12.06 6.85
N GLY A 63 10.26 -11.34 7.85
CA GLY A 63 9.44 -10.65 8.86
C GLY A 63 9.61 -9.13 8.82
N ILE A 64 8.50 -8.39 8.90
CA ILE A 64 8.51 -6.92 8.99
C ILE A 64 8.08 -6.50 10.40
N VAL A 65 8.98 -5.83 11.12
CA VAL A 65 8.74 -5.31 12.47
C VAL A 65 8.90 -3.79 12.53
N GLY A 66 8.21 -3.15 13.47
CA GLY A 66 8.24 -1.69 13.63
C GLY A 66 7.02 -1.14 14.35
N ARG A 67 7.06 0.12 14.75
CA ARG A 67 6.00 0.80 15.51
C ARG A 67 4.69 0.89 14.72
N ASN A 68 3.58 1.13 15.42
CA ASN A 68 2.31 1.44 14.77
C ASN A 68 2.45 2.69 13.90
N GLY A 69 1.87 2.65 12.69
CA GLY A 69 1.99 3.73 11.71
C GLY A 69 3.29 3.75 10.89
N SER A 70 4.24 2.82 11.11
CA SER A 70 5.52 2.78 10.36
C SER A 70 5.41 2.32 8.90
N GLY A 71 4.20 2.03 8.40
CA GLY A 71 3.98 1.63 7.02
C GLY A 71 3.98 0.13 6.73
N LYS A 72 4.11 -0.76 7.73
CA LYS A 72 4.16 -2.23 7.53
C LYS A 72 3.00 -2.77 6.69
N SER A 73 1.75 -2.48 7.09
CA SER A 73 0.57 -2.92 6.34
C SER A 73 0.50 -2.26 4.97
N THR A 74 0.97 -1.02 4.82
CA THR A 74 1.07 -0.35 3.52
C THR A 74 2.07 -1.06 2.62
N LEU A 75 3.21 -1.50 3.13
CA LEU A 75 4.24 -2.24 2.38
C LEU A 75 3.66 -3.58 1.90
N LEU A 76 3.06 -4.35 2.81
CA LEU A 76 2.42 -5.62 2.47
C LEU A 76 1.30 -5.45 1.42
N LYS A 77 0.45 -4.43 1.57
CA LYS A 77 -0.59 -4.09 0.58
C LYS A 77 -0.02 -3.63 -0.76
N SER A 78 1.14 -2.98 -0.76
CA SER A 78 1.81 -2.58 -2.01
C SER A 78 2.43 -3.79 -2.71
N ILE A 79 3.02 -4.73 -1.95
CA ILE A 79 3.53 -6.01 -2.46
C ILE A 79 2.40 -6.86 -3.03
N ALA A 80 1.26 -6.90 -2.34
CA ALA A 80 0.04 -7.58 -2.77
C ALA A 80 -0.65 -6.96 -4.00
N GLY A 81 -0.14 -5.84 -4.53
CA GLY A 81 -0.75 -5.13 -5.66
C GLY A 81 -2.00 -4.31 -5.32
N ILE A 82 -2.41 -4.24 -4.05
CA ILE A 82 -3.60 -3.49 -3.60
C ILE A 82 -3.34 -1.99 -3.67
N TYR A 83 -2.14 -1.55 -3.27
CA TYR A 83 -1.74 -0.15 -3.36
C TYR A 83 -0.71 0.06 -4.46
N THR A 84 -1.09 0.79 -5.51
CA THR A 84 -0.14 1.25 -6.53
C THR A 84 0.85 2.24 -5.90
N PRO A 85 2.18 2.02 -6.02
CA PRO A 85 3.17 2.95 -5.52
C PRO A 85 3.15 4.27 -6.30
N ASN A 86 3.62 5.34 -5.68
CA ASN A 86 3.81 6.63 -6.38
C ASN A 86 5.07 6.63 -7.25
N SER A 87 6.10 5.86 -6.85
CA SER A 87 7.32 5.63 -7.61
C SER A 87 7.93 4.29 -7.21
N GLY A 88 8.85 3.79 -8.04
CA GLY A 88 9.47 2.48 -7.86
C GLY A 88 8.61 1.35 -8.42
N SER A 89 8.95 0.11 -8.10
CA SER A 89 8.25 -1.07 -8.60
C SER A 89 8.23 -2.23 -7.60
N VAL A 90 7.23 -3.09 -7.75
CA VAL A 90 7.18 -4.42 -7.12
C VAL A 90 7.10 -5.45 -8.24
N LYS A 91 7.97 -6.44 -8.21
CA LYS A 91 7.91 -7.62 -9.06
C LYS A 91 7.71 -8.86 -8.19
N VAL A 92 6.72 -9.67 -8.54
CA VAL A 92 6.42 -10.94 -7.89
C VAL A 92 6.60 -12.04 -8.92
N ASN A 93 7.42 -13.04 -8.60
CA ASN A 93 7.67 -14.19 -9.45
C ASN A 93 6.85 -15.38 -8.94
N GLY A 94 5.72 -15.67 -9.61
CA GLY A 94 4.77 -16.70 -9.22
C GLY A 94 3.44 -16.12 -8.70
N SER A 95 2.69 -16.93 -7.96
CA SER A 95 1.41 -16.52 -7.37
C SER A 95 1.61 -15.98 -5.95
N LEU A 96 0.95 -14.86 -5.64
CA LEU A 96 0.92 -14.26 -4.31
C LEU A 96 -0.51 -14.21 -3.80
N VAL A 97 -0.76 -14.80 -2.64
CA VAL A 97 -2.07 -14.80 -1.98
C VAL A 97 -1.96 -14.02 -0.66
N PRO A 98 -2.42 -12.77 -0.61
CA PRO A 98 -2.35 -11.96 0.61
C PRO A 98 -3.41 -12.40 1.63
N PHE A 99 -2.99 -12.99 2.75
CA PHE A 99 -3.89 -13.40 3.84
C PHE A 99 -4.50 -12.21 4.62
N ILE A 100 -3.99 -11.00 4.41
CA ILE A 100 -4.38 -9.78 5.15
C ILE A 100 -5.84 -9.37 4.87
N GLU A 101 -6.45 -9.93 3.82
CA GLU A 101 -7.79 -9.57 3.35
C GLU A 101 -8.75 -10.77 3.29
N LEU A 102 -8.45 -11.90 3.94
CA LEU A 102 -9.27 -13.13 3.88
C LEU A 102 -10.67 -13.05 4.53
N GLY A 103 -11.18 -11.86 4.83
CA GLY A 103 -12.59 -11.62 5.15
C GLY A 103 -13.32 -10.69 4.17
N VAL A 104 -12.60 -10.00 3.27
CA VAL A 104 -13.20 -9.08 2.30
C VAL A 104 -13.33 -9.78 0.95
N GLY A 105 -14.56 -9.97 0.48
CA GLY A 105 -14.85 -10.66 -0.78
C GLY A 105 -15.47 -12.05 -0.64
N PHE A 106 -15.49 -12.63 0.55
CA PHE A 106 -16.40 -13.74 0.85
C PHE A 106 -17.81 -13.18 1.02
N ASN A 107 -18.76 -13.61 0.19
CA ASN A 107 -20.17 -13.33 0.42
C ASN A 107 -20.70 -14.34 1.44
N PRO A 108 -21.08 -13.92 2.66
CA PRO A 108 -21.58 -14.85 3.67
C PRO A 108 -22.88 -15.55 3.25
N GLU A 109 -23.61 -14.98 2.28
CA GLU A 109 -24.85 -15.55 1.73
C GLU A 109 -24.60 -16.58 0.62
N LEU A 110 -23.36 -16.74 0.14
CA LEU A 110 -22.99 -17.82 -0.77
C LEU A 110 -22.54 -19.05 0.04
N SER A 111 -23.45 -19.59 0.85
CA SER A 111 -23.44 -21.03 1.11
C SER A 111 -23.93 -21.68 -0.18
N GLY A 112 -23.16 -22.61 -0.77
CA GLY A 112 -23.59 -23.32 -1.98
C GLY A 112 -25.02 -23.84 -1.91
#